data_AF-A0A927SL53-F1
#
_entry.id   AF-A0A927SL53-F1
#
_cell.length_a   1.000
_cell.length_b   1.000
_cell.length_c   1.000
_cell.angle_alpha   90.00
_cell.angle_beta   90.00
_cell.angle_gamma   90.00
#
_symmetry.space_group_name_H-M   'P 1'
#
loop_
_entity.id
_entity.type
_entity.pdbx_description
1 polymer ?
#
loop_
_entity_poly.entity_id
_entity_poly.type
_entity_poly.pdbx_seq_one_letter_code
_entity_poly.pdbx_strand_id
1 'polypeptide(L)' 'MRCSCKECGIYMVQADAPHLGCVCPECFYRCTDCLGTNTVVSREAIRALAFDPRFNPDNIAANFVKKDDVDDDY' A
#
# COMPACT_ATOMS: atom_id res chain seq x y z
N MET A 1 -6.74 -10.53 8.97
CA MET A 1 -5.28 -10.68 8.78
C MET A 1 -4.64 -10.45 10.15
N ARG A 2 -3.70 -11.29 10.59
CA ARG A 2 -3.06 -11.19 11.92
C ARG A 2 -1.58 -10.84 11.71
N CYS A 3 -1.15 -9.67 12.17
CA CYS A 3 0.20 -9.14 11.91
C CYS A 3 1.07 -9.21 13.18
N SER A 4 2.37 -9.48 13.00
CA SER A 4 3.40 -9.26 14.03
C SER A 4 4.06 -7.90 13.82
N CYS A 5 4.41 -7.22 14.92
CA CYS A 5 5.08 -5.92 14.86
C CYS A 5 6.46 -6.05 14.22
N LYS A 6 6.80 -5.15 13.28
CA LYS A 6 8.11 -5.14 12.62
C LYS A 6 9.24 -4.68 13.56
N GLU A 7 8.90 -3.90 14.58
CA GLU A 7 9.88 -3.36 15.53
C GLU A 7 10.20 -4.35 16.66
N CYS A 8 9.20 -5.08 17.17
CA CYS A 8 9.38 -5.93 18.36
C CYS A 8 8.83 -7.36 18.23
N GLY A 9 8.25 -7.73 17.09
CA GLY A 9 7.73 -9.08 16.82
C GLY A 9 6.40 -9.42 17.49
N ILE A 10 5.90 -8.55 18.37
CA ILE A 10 4.70 -8.80 19.17
C ILE A 10 3.44 -8.79 18.31
N TYR A 11 2.48 -9.63 18.69
CA TYR A 11 1.16 -9.67 18.07
C TYR A 11 0.48 -8.29 18.10
N MET A 12 0.04 -7.82 16.93
CA MET A 12 -0.59 -6.52 16.81
C MET A 12 -2.11 -6.64 16.83
N VAL A 13 -2.76 -5.63 17.41
CA VAL A 13 -4.23 -5.54 17.48
C VAL A 13 -4.74 -4.64 16.35
N GLN A 14 -5.80 -5.05 15.67
CA GLN A 14 -6.45 -4.19 14.68
C GLN A 14 -7.13 -3.01 15.38
N ALA A 15 -6.84 -1.79 14.93
CA ALA A 15 -7.41 -0.57 15.46
C ALA A 15 -8.37 0.05 14.44
N ASP A 16 -9.66 -0.10 14.74
CA ASP A 16 -10.76 0.46 13.94
C ASP A 16 -11.06 1.89 14.42
N ALA A 17 -10.11 2.79 14.17
CA ALA A 17 -10.15 4.20 14.57
C ALA A 17 -10.18 5.09 13.30
N PRO A 18 -10.10 6.45 13.37
CA PRO A 18 -10.08 7.27 12.15
C PRO A 18 -8.88 6.97 11.22
N HIS A 19 -7.88 6.26 11.74
CA HIS A 19 -6.75 5.73 10.99
C HIS A 19 -6.75 4.21 11.03
N LEU A 20 -7.02 3.58 9.88
CA LEU A 20 -7.06 2.12 9.77
C LEU A 20 -5.64 1.56 9.87
N GLY A 21 -5.45 0.52 10.70
CA GLY A 21 -4.16 -0.14 10.83
C GLY A 21 -4.09 -1.09 12.03
N CYS A 22 -3.05 -1.90 12.08
CA CYS A 22 -2.70 -2.69 13.26
C CYS A 22 -1.79 -1.86 14.17
N VAL A 23 -2.01 -1.89 15.49
CA VAL A 23 -1.18 -1.18 16.48
C VAL A 23 -0.52 -2.18 17.41
N CYS A 24 0.78 -2.00 17.64
CA CYS A 24 1.53 -2.78 18.63
C CYS A 24 1.19 -2.30 20.05
N PRO A 25 0.84 -3.18 20.99
CA PRO A 25 0.53 -2.79 22.36
C PRO A 25 1.75 -2.38 23.19
N GLU A 26 2.97 -2.76 22.79
CA GLU A 26 4.20 -2.43 23.53
C GLU A 26 4.87 -1.17 23.00
N CYS A 27 5.16 -1.10 21.70
CA CYS A 27 5.91 0.01 21.12
C CYS A 27 5.03 1.04 20.39
N PHE A 28 3.71 0.82 20.33
CA PHE A 28 2.73 1.69 19.66
C PHE A 28 2.95 1.90 18.16
N TYR A 29 3.87 1.16 17.54
CA TYR A 29 4.04 1.17 16.09
C TYR A 29 2.74 0.81 15.38
N ARG A 30 2.38 1.58 14.35
CA ARG A 30 1.20 1.39 13.52
C ARG A 30 1.59 0.86 12.14
N CYS A 31 1.07 -0.30 11.78
CA CYS A 31 1.24 -0.91 10.46
C CYS A 31 -0.04 -0.74 9.63
N THR A 32 0.11 -0.37 8.37
CA THR A 32 -1.00 -0.12 7.44
C THR A 32 -0.90 -1.00 6.17
N ASP A 33 0.19 -1.76 6.00
CA ASP A 33 0.49 -2.59 4.83
C ASP A 33 -0.68 -3.45 4.34
N CYS A 34 -1.36 -4.13 5.26
CA CYS A 34 -2.47 -5.04 4.93
C CYS A 34 -3.84 -4.36 4.87
N LEU A 35 -3.96 -3.17 5.46
CA LEU A 35 -5.23 -2.46 5.65
C LEU A 35 -5.32 -1.19 4.79
N GLY A 36 -4.37 -0.98 3.87
CA GLY A 36 -4.30 0.15 2.94
C GLY A 36 -3.42 1.28 3.44
N THR A 37 -3.11 2.26 2.61
CA THR A 37 -2.12 3.33 2.87
C THR A 37 -2.51 4.33 3.97
N ASN A 38 -3.63 4.13 4.67
CA ASN A 38 -4.19 5.07 5.66
C ASN A 38 -4.35 6.50 5.09
N THR A 39 -4.52 6.61 3.78
CA THR A 39 -4.77 7.86 3.07
C THR A 39 -6.24 7.93 2.71
N VAL A 40 -6.96 8.90 3.29
CA VAL A 40 -8.30 9.26 2.83
C VAL A 40 -8.13 10.28 1.72
N VAL A 41 -8.52 9.93 0.50
CA VAL A 41 -8.42 10.82 -0.67
C VAL A 41 -9.80 11.41 -0.96
N SER A 42 -9.89 12.73 -1.13
CA SER A 42 -11.15 13.38 -1.49
C SER A 42 -11.58 13.01 -2.91
N ARG A 43 -12.89 13.11 -3.18
CA ARG A 43 -13.45 12.84 -4.51
C ARG A 43 -12.85 13.76 -5.58
N GLU A 44 -12.56 15.00 -5.23
CA GLU A 44 -11.98 16.03 -6.11
C GLU A 44 -10.53 15.69 -6.44
N ALA A 45 -9.75 15.23 -5.44
CA ALA A 45 -8.39 14.77 -5.67
C ALA A 45 -8.35 13.55 -6.59
N ILE A 46 -9.27 12.59 -6.41
CA ILE A 46 -9.41 11.43 -7.33
C ILE A 46 -9.75 11.90 -8.75
N ARG A 47 -10.66 12.88 -8.91
CA ARG A 47 -11.01 13.43 -10.22
C ARG A 47 -9.85 14.11 -10.92
N ALA A 48 -8.99 14.83 -10.18
CA ALA A 48 -7.82 15.48 -10.75
C ALA A 48 -6.82 14.48 -11.36
N LEU A 49 -6.76 13.25 -10.82
CA LEU A 49 -5.88 12.19 -11.34
C LEU A 49 -6.33 11.61 -12.69
N ALA A 50 -7.58 11.84 -13.12
CA ALA A 50 -8.11 11.30 -14.37
C ALA A 50 -7.34 11.79 -15.62
N PHE A 51 -6.69 12.95 -15.53
CA PHE A 51 -5.93 13.56 -16.63
C PHE A 51 -4.42 13.39 -16.49
N ASP A 52 -3.96 12.74 -15.42
CA ASP A 52 -2.55 12.50 -15.22
C ASP A 52 -2.09 11.37 -16.17
N PRO A 53 -1.07 11.61 -17.02
CA PRO A 53 -0.61 10.63 -18.00
C PRO A 53 -0.27 9.27 -17.41
N ARG A 54 0.16 9.20 -16.14
CA ARG A 54 0.49 7.95 -15.45
C ARG A 54 -0.71 7.01 -15.32
N PHE A 55 -1.92 7.56 -15.29
CA PHE A 55 -3.17 6.80 -15.15
C PHE A 55 -3.91 6.63 -16.48
N ASN A 56 -3.30 7.00 -17.61
CA ASN A 56 -3.83 6.65 -18.92
C ASN A 56 -3.88 5.10 -19.04
N PRO A 57 -5.00 4.50 -19.51
CA PRO A 57 -5.13 3.06 -19.69
C PRO A 57 -3.94 2.39 -20.37
N ASP A 58 -3.40 3.00 -21.42
CA ASP A 58 -2.27 2.46 -22.17
C ASP A 58 -0.99 2.41 -21.31
N ASN A 59 -0.75 3.46 -20.51
CA ASN A 59 0.39 3.55 -19.61
C ASN A 59 0.25 2.63 -18.39
N ILE A 60 -0.98 2.44 -17.89
CA ILE A 60 -1.26 1.48 -16.82
C ILE A 60 -0.95 0.06 -17.32
N ALA A 61 -1.43 -0.30 -18.51
CA ALA A 61 -1.20 -1.63 -19.10
C ALA A 61 0.30 -1.94 -19.26
N ALA A 62 1.09 -0.95 -19.68
CA ALA A 62 2.54 -1.09 -19.84
C ALA A 62 3.27 -1.48 -18.53
N ASN A 63 2.76 -1.10 -17.36
CA ASN A 63 3.37 -1.46 -16.08
C ASN A 63 3.20 -2.95 -15.71
N PHE A 64 2.21 -3.63 -16.30
CA PHE A 64 1.93 -5.05 -16.03
C PHE A 64 2.54 -5.99 -17.07
N VAL A 65 3.06 -5.45 -18.18
CA VAL A 65 3.91 -6.21 -19.09
C VAL A 65 5.21 -6.47 -18.32
N LYS A 66 5.39 -7.72 -17.89
CA LYS A 66 6.64 -8.16 -17.28
C LYS A 66 7.79 -7.71 -18.20
N LYS A 67 8.84 -7.15 -17.60
CA LYS A 67 10.16 -7.24 -18.22
C LYS A 67 10.47 -8.73 -18.22
N ASP A 68 10.05 -9.41 -19.28
CA ASP A 68 10.46 -10.78 -19.51
C ASP A 68 11.99 -10.78 -19.48
N ASP A 69 12.49 -11.77 -18.76
CA ASP A 69 13.86 -11.98 -18.35
C ASP A 69 14.85 -11.55 -19.44
N VAL A 70 15.70 -10.56 -19.13
CA VAL A 70 16.96 -10.43 -19.86
C VAL A 70 17.73 -11.68 -19.45
N ASP A 71 17.67 -12.70 -20.32
CA ASP A 71 18.53 -13.86 -20.24
C ASP A 71 19.97 -13.35 -20.13
N ASP A 72 20.55 -13.47 -18.93
CA ASP A 72 21.99 -13.39 -18.71
C ASP A 72 22.62 -14.62 -19.39
N ASP A 73 22.75 -14.56 -20.71
CA ASP A 73 23.74 -15.34 -21.44
C ASP A 73 25.09 -14.66 -21.22
N TYR A 74 25.84 -15.07 -20.20
CA TYR A 74 27.32 -15.22 -20.21
C TYR A 74 27.85 -15.95 -18.96
#